data_AF-V5GFT6-F1
#
_entry.id   AF-V5GFT6-F1
#
_cell.length_a   1.000
_cell.length_b   1.000
_cell.length_c   1.000
_cell.angle_alpha   90.00
_cell.angle_beta   90.00
_cell.angle_gamma   90.00
#
_symmetry.space_group_name_H-M   'P 1'
#
loop_
_entity.id
_entity.type
_entity.pdbx_description
1 polymer ?
#
loop_
_entity_poly.entity_id
_entity_poly.type
_entity_poly.pdbx_seq_one_letter_code
_entity_poly.pdbx_strand_id
1 'polypeptide(L)'
;SNNMMFKYSEDRRLVDIRFLDFQLSKEGSPCCDLSYCFYSGASDEMLKDLDYFLQIYHDSLSETLKAFGCDPQKLYPFQELKNGWKRYSKVGVTMGLLIWKIKYTSDESLPDLNDVNMSSKEKEQMLYNCYDKDAFKKICRDLILHLNKNDYL
;
A
#
# COMPACT_ATOMS: atom_id res chain seq x y z
N SER A 1 -4.93 6.24 -6.28
CA SER A 1 -5.39 6.27 -4.88
C SER A 1 -6.22 7.52 -4.71
N ASN A 2 -7.39 7.43 -4.06
CA ASN A 2 -8.28 8.59 -3.87
C ASN A 2 -8.02 9.32 -2.53
N ASN A 3 -7.12 8.81 -1.69
CA ASN A 3 -6.85 9.32 -0.35
C ASN A 3 -5.69 10.34 -0.33
N MET A 4 -5.39 10.93 -1.48
CA MET A 4 -4.33 11.93 -1.64
C MET A 4 -4.87 13.08 -2.48
N MET A 5 -4.75 14.31 -1.98
CA MET A 5 -5.01 15.52 -2.74
C MET A 5 -3.70 16.07 -3.30
N PHE A 6 -3.72 16.41 -4.58
CA PHE A 6 -2.56 16.92 -5.31
C PHE A 6 -2.80 18.40 -5.63
N LYS A 7 -1.87 19.26 -5.22
CA LYS A 7 -1.86 20.67 -5.60
C LYS A 7 -0.96 20.85 -6.81
N TYR A 8 -1.49 21.47 -7.87
CA TYR A 8 -0.73 21.82 -9.06
C TYR A 8 -0.60 23.35 -9.18
N SER A 9 0.52 23.82 -9.70
CA SER A 9 0.70 25.21 -10.13
C SER A 9 -0.03 25.49 -11.43
N GLU A 10 -0.07 26.77 -11.84
CA GLU A 10 -0.69 27.19 -13.11
C GLU A 10 -0.08 26.48 -14.33
N ASP A 11 1.21 26.14 -14.30
CA ASP A 11 1.92 25.37 -15.33
C ASP A 11 1.76 23.84 -15.18
N ARG A 12 0.80 23.38 -14.37
CA ARG A 12 0.48 21.96 -14.10
C ARG A 12 1.62 21.15 -13.49
N ARG A 13 2.58 21.78 -12.81
CA ARG A 13 3.58 21.06 -12.00
C ARG A 13 3.02 20.71 -10.63
N LEU A 14 3.38 19.53 -10.13
CA LEU A 14 3.00 19.11 -8.78
C LEU A 14 3.75 19.99 -7.76
N VAL A 15 3.00 20.69 -6.90
CA VAL A 15 3.52 21.62 -5.89
C VAL A 15 3.45 21.02 -4.49
N ASP A 16 2.38 20.29 -4.18
CA ASP A 16 2.16 19.75 -2.85
C ASP A 16 1.25 18.52 -2.89
N ILE A 17 1.37 17.66 -1.88
CA ILE A 17 0.51 16.51 -1.65
C ILE A 17 0.01 16.54 -0.20
N ARG A 18 -1.28 16.24 -0.01
CA ARG A 18 -1.87 16.01 1.32
C ARG A 18 -2.60 14.69 1.37
N PHE A 19 -2.36 13.92 2.43
CA PHE A 19 -3.15 12.74 2.73
C PHE A 19 -4.52 13.13 3.28
N LEU A 20 -5.53 12.32 2.96
CA LEU A 20 -6.90 12.41 3.44
C LEU A 20 -7.34 11.08 4.05
N ASP A 21 -8.53 11.05 4.65
CA ASP A 21 -9.23 9.84 5.11
C ASP A 21 -8.44 8.97 6.11
N PHE A 22 -8.16 9.54 7.29
CA PHE A 22 -7.45 8.89 8.40
C PHE A 22 -8.33 7.93 9.23
N GLN A 23 -9.50 7.53 8.73
CA GLN A 23 -10.47 6.69 9.45
C GLN A 23 -9.94 5.28 9.81
N LEU A 24 -8.93 4.79 9.08
CA LEU A 24 -8.26 3.52 9.36
C LEU A 24 -6.84 3.70 9.92
N SER A 25 -6.43 4.94 10.21
CA SER A 25 -5.10 5.22 10.76
C SER A 25 -4.99 4.65 12.17
N LYS A 26 -3.86 3.97 12.41
CA LYS A 26 -3.56 3.32 13.68
C LYS A 26 -2.05 3.33 13.91
N GLU A 27 -1.65 3.22 15.16
CA GLU A 27 -0.25 3.02 15.50
C GLU A 27 0.23 1.65 14.98
N GLY A 28 1.43 1.63 14.40
CA GLY A 28 1.98 0.43 13.79
C GLY A 28 3.34 0.65 13.17
N SER A 29 3.90 -0.42 12.61
CA SER A 29 5.14 -0.33 11.83
C SER A 29 4.87 0.45 10.53
N PRO A 30 5.75 1.38 10.13
CA PRO A 30 5.62 2.07 8.83
C PRO A 30 5.64 1.09 7.66
N CYS A 31 6.22 -0.10 7.83
CA CYS A 31 6.21 -1.15 6.82
C CYS A 31 4.81 -1.66 6.50
N CYS A 32 3.85 -1.59 7.43
CA CYS A 32 2.46 -1.95 7.15
C CYS A 32 1.86 -1.02 6.08
N ASP A 33 2.03 0.29 6.26
CA ASP A 33 1.48 1.30 5.34
C ASP A 33 2.22 1.30 4.00
N LEU A 34 3.55 1.24 4.03
CA LEU A 34 4.36 1.19 2.82
C LEU A 34 4.06 -0.06 2.00
N SER A 35 4.04 -1.24 2.63
CA SER A 35 3.76 -2.49 1.91
C SER A 35 2.34 -2.53 1.35
N TYR A 36 1.36 -1.99 2.08
CA TYR A 36 0.02 -1.79 1.53
C TYR A 36 0.05 -0.90 0.29
N CYS A 37 0.74 0.25 0.36
CA CYS A 37 0.84 1.20 -0.75
C CYS A 37 1.47 0.55 -2.00
N PHE A 38 2.60 -0.13 -1.84
CA PHE A 38 3.28 -0.80 -2.96
C PHE A 38 2.47 -1.97 -3.51
N TYR A 39 2.05 -2.92 -2.68
CA TYR A 39 1.40 -4.13 -3.21
C TYR A 39 -0.03 -3.91 -3.71
N SER A 40 -0.70 -2.82 -3.31
CA SER A 40 -2.03 -2.48 -3.82
C SER A 40 -2.01 -1.63 -5.10
N GLY A 41 -0.87 -1.08 -5.53
CA GLY A 41 -0.86 -0.10 -6.62
C GLY A 41 0.44 0.09 -7.41
N ALA A 42 1.57 -0.45 -6.98
CA ALA A 42 2.82 -0.39 -7.74
C ALA A 42 2.77 -1.32 -8.95
N SER A 43 3.50 -0.96 -9.99
CA SER A 43 3.76 -1.83 -11.14
C SER A 43 4.89 -2.80 -10.82
N ASP A 44 5.01 -3.86 -11.60
CA ASP A 44 6.13 -4.81 -11.49
C ASP A 44 7.50 -4.13 -11.62
N GLU A 45 7.60 -3.07 -12.42
CA GLU A 45 8.81 -2.28 -12.57
C GLU A 45 9.16 -1.54 -11.29
N MET A 46 8.18 -0.86 -10.67
CA MET A 46 8.40 -0.20 -9.37
C MET A 46 8.79 -1.19 -8.28
N LEU A 47 8.23 -2.41 -8.28
CA LEU A 47 8.57 -3.44 -7.31
C LEU A 47 9.98 -4.02 -7.52
N LYS A 48 10.57 -3.93 -8.72
CA LYS A 48 11.98 -4.29 -8.94
C LYS A 48 12.92 -3.29 -8.27
N ASP A 49 12.51 -2.02 -8.23
CA ASP A 49 13.26 -0.92 -7.62
C ASP A 49 12.78 -0.62 -6.18
N LEU A 50 12.16 -1.59 -5.51
CA LEU A 50 11.57 -1.40 -4.19
C LEU A 50 12.55 -0.80 -3.17
N ASP A 51 13.80 -1.28 -3.15
CA ASP A 51 14.83 -0.78 -2.23
C ASP A 51 15.16 0.70 -2.44
N TYR A 52 15.12 1.17 -3.69
CA TYR A 52 15.29 2.58 -4.01
C TYR A 52 14.17 3.42 -3.38
N PHE A 53 12.91 2.98 -3.48
CA PHE A 53 11.80 3.69 -2.86
C PHE A 53 11.81 3.61 -1.33
N LEU A 54 12.23 2.47 -0.76
CA LEU A 54 12.42 2.36 0.69
C LEU A 54 13.52 3.30 1.19
N GLN A 55 14.59 3.48 0.40
CA GLN A 55 15.64 4.43 0.72
C GLN A 55 15.11 5.87 0.71
N ILE A 56 14.33 6.26 -0.31
CA ILE A 56 13.68 7.60 -0.34
C ILE A 56 12.83 7.84 0.92
N TYR A 57 12.03 6.84 1.32
CA TYR A 57 11.24 6.95 2.56
C TYR A 57 12.14 7.10 3.79
N HIS A 58 13.19 6.29 3.89
CA HIS A 58 14.12 6.30 5.02
C HIS A 58 14.89 7.63 5.13
N ASP A 59 15.30 8.19 4.00
CA ASP A 59 16.00 9.48 3.94
C ASP A 59 15.08 10.60 4.45
N SER A 60 13.84 10.65 3.98
CA SER A 60 12.82 11.62 4.43
C SER A 60 12.50 11.47 5.92
N LEU A 61 12.32 10.25 6.41
CA LEU A 61 12.15 9.97 7.83
C LEU A 61 13.37 10.42 8.64
N SER A 62 14.58 10.15 8.13
CA SER A 62 15.84 10.53 8.77
C SER A 62 16.01 12.04 8.88
N GLU A 63 15.67 12.80 7.83
CA GLU A 63 15.64 14.26 7.87
C GLU A 63 14.65 14.79 8.90
N THR A 64 13.46 14.20 8.95
CA THR A 64 12.43 14.53 9.94
C THR A 64 12.93 14.28 11.36
N LEU A 65 13.48 13.10 11.64
CA LEU A 65 14.04 12.75 12.95
C LEU A 65 15.17 13.69 13.38
N LYS A 66 16.06 14.07 12.47
CA LYS A 66 17.11 15.07 12.74
C LYS A 66 16.53 16.43 13.13
N ALA A 67 15.46 16.87 12.46
CA ALA A 67 14.79 18.13 12.79
C ALA A 67 14.17 18.12 14.21
N PHE A 68 13.82 16.94 14.73
CA PHE A 68 13.39 16.76 16.12
C PHE A 68 14.55 16.51 17.11
N GLY A 69 15.80 16.62 16.67
CA GLY A 69 16.99 16.42 17.51
C GLY A 69 17.34 14.96 17.79
N CYS A 70 16.76 14.01 17.04
CA CYS A 70 17.08 12.59 17.15
C CYS A 70 18.23 12.19 16.21
N ASP A 71 18.94 11.11 16.55
CA ASP A 71 19.91 10.45 15.67
C ASP A 71 19.23 9.29 14.93
N PRO A 72 18.94 9.40 13.61
CA PRO A 72 18.24 8.36 12.87
C PRO A 72 19.01 7.05 12.80
N GLN A 73 20.34 7.08 12.81
CA GLN A 73 21.15 5.86 12.72
C GLN A 73 21.09 5.04 14.02
N LYS A 74 20.78 5.69 15.14
CA LYS A 74 20.54 5.01 16.41
C LYS A 74 19.07 4.63 16.61
N LEU A 75 18.16 5.52 16.24
CA LEU A 75 16.73 5.34 16.52
C LEU A 75 16.06 4.40 15.52
N TYR A 76 16.35 4.56 14.23
CA TYR A 76 15.70 3.80 13.16
C TYR A 76 16.58 3.72 11.90
N PRO A 77 17.70 2.97 11.92
CA PRO A 77 18.59 2.84 10.77
C PRO A 77 17.90 2.09 9.63
N PHE A 78 18.40 2.25 8.40
CA PHE A 78 17.77 1.66 7.21
C PHE A 78 17.61 0.14 7.29
N GLN A 79 18.57 -0.53 7.95
CA GLN A 79 18.49 -1.96 8.18
C GLN A 79 17.27 -2.35 9.03
N GLU A 80 16.84 -1.52 9.99
CA GLU A 80 15.62 -1.77 10.77
C GLU A 80 14.35 -1.63 9.91
N LEU A 81 14.34 -0.71 8.95
CA LEU A 81 13.26 -0.63 7.97
C LEU A 81 13.22 -1.90 7.10
N LYS A 82 14.37 -2.40 6.63
CA LYS A 82 14.47 -3.64 5.85
C LYS A 82 14.04 -4.87 6.65
N ASN A 83 14.46 -4.96 7.92
CA ASN A 83 14.05 -6.03 8.84
C ASN A 83 12.52 -5.97 9.08
N GLY A 84 12.00 -4.77 9.34
CA GLY A 84 10.57 -4.51 9.45
C GLY A 84 9.81 -4.88 8.18
N TRP A 85 10.35 -4.58 7.00
CA TRP A 85 9.74 -4.93 5.73
C TRP A 85 9.57 -6.44 5.59
N LYS A 86 10.64 -7.21 5.82
CA LYS A 86 10.57 -8.68 5.79
C LYS A 86 9.52 -9.24 6.75
N ARG A 87 9.35 -8.62 7.93
CA ARG A 87 8.39 -9.06 8.94
C ARG A 87 6.94 -8.68 8.64
N TYR A 88 6.70 -7.44 8.20
CA TYR A 88 5.37 -6.85 8.15
C TYR A 88 4.78 -6.73 6.74
N SER A 89 5.59 -6.91 5.69
CA SER A 89 5.14 -6.80 4.29
C SER A 89 4.00 -7.76 3.94
N LYS A 90 3.91 -8.91 4.62
CA LYS A 90 2.80 -9.88 4.48
C LYS A 90 1.43 -9.27 4.77
N VAL A 91 1.34 -8.30 5.69
CA VAL A 91 0.11 -7.56 5.97
C VAL A 91 -0.29 -6.73 4.74
N GLY A 92 0.66 -6.01 4.16
CA GLY A 92 0.45 -5.24 2.93
C GLY A 92 0.08 -6.10 1.74
N VAL A 93 0.66 -7.30 1.59
CA VAL A 93 0.27 -8.26 0.53
C VAL A 93 -1.17 -8.68 0.72
N THR A 94 -1.54 -9.06 1.94
CA THR A 94 -2.90 -9.55 2.24
C THR A 94 -3.94 -8.46 1.93
N MET A 95 -3.70 -7.24 2.40
CA MET A 95 -4.56 -6.09 2.11
C MET A 95 -4.53 -5.70 0.64
N GLY A 96 -3.37 -5.74 0.00
CA GLY A 96 -3.19 -5.44 -1.43
C GLY A 96 -3.99 -6.39 -2.31
N LEU A 97 -3.98 -7.70 -2.00
CA LEU A 97 -4.81 -8.68 -2.70
C LEU A 97 -6.30 -8.40 -2.54
N LEU A 98 -6.76 -7.97 -1.35
CA LEU A 98 -8.15 -7.54 -1.17
C LEU A 98 -8.50 -6.34 -2.08
N ILE A 99 -7.61 -5.35 -2.16
CA ILE A 99 -7.80 -4.19 -3.04
C ILE A 99 -7.78 -4.58 -4.52
N TRP A 100 -6.87 -5.46 -4.95
CA TRP A 100 -6.84 -5.93 -6.34
C TRP A 100 -8.10 -6.70 -6.70
N LYS A 101 -8.62 -7.51 -5.78
CA LYS A 101 -9.90 -8.20 -5.98
C LYS A 101 -11.03 -7.21 -6.18
N ILE A 102 -11.11 -6.16 -5.35
CA ILE A 102 -12.08 -5.06 -5.50
C ILE A 102 -11.91 -4.35 -6.85
N LYS A 103 -10.67 -4.04 -7.27
CA LYS A 103 -10.39 -3.38 -8.56
C LYS A 103 -10.81 -4.20 -9.78
N TYR A 104 -10.84 -5.52 -9.67
CA TYR A 104 -11.29 -6.43 -10.73
C TYR A 104 -12.77 -6.77 -10.65
N THR A 105 -13.48 -6.27 -9.63
CA THR A 105 -14.94 -6.31 -9.57
C THR A 105 -15.49 -5.17 -10.45
N SER A 106 -16.50 -5.46 -11.28
CA SER A 106 -17.09 -4.41 -12.14
C SER A 106 -17.77 -3.33 -11.30
N ASP A 107 -17.61 -2.05 -11.69
CA ASP A 107 -18.13 -0.89 -10.95
C ASP A 107 -19.64 -0.99 -10.65
N GLU A 108 -20.43 -1.53 -11.59
CA GLU A 108 -21.88 -1.73 -11.41
C GLU A 108 -22.23 -2.74 -10.31
N SER A 109 -21.28 -3.59 -9.93
CA SER A 109 -21.43 -4.64 -8.92
C SER A 109 -20.68 -4.34 -7.62
N LEU A 110 -19.96 -3.22 -7.55
CA LEU A 110 -19.27 -2.80 -6.34
C LEU A 110 -20.30 -2.20 -5.37
N PRO A 111 -20.59 -2.85 -4.24
CA PRO A 111 -21.41 -2.22 -3.22
C PRO A 111 -20.65 -1.00 -2.68
N ASP A 112 -21.37 0.09 -2.41
CA ASP A 112 -20.80 1.11 -1.54
C ASP A 112 -20.52 0.46 -0.19
N LEU A 113 -19.23 0.31 0.14
CA LEU A 113 -18.81 -0.34 1.38
C LEU A 113 -19.32 0.42 2.61
N ASN A 114 -19.65 1.71 2.46
CA ASN A 114 -20.25 2.55 3.48
C ASN A 114 -21.79 2.50 3.49
N ASP A 115 -22.45 1.80 2.56
CA ASP A 115 -23.91 1.67 2.55
C ASP A 115 -24.36 0.80 3.73
N VAL A 116 -25.07 1.43 4.67
CA VAL A 116 -25.61 0.78 5.88
C VAL A 116 -26.82 -0.10 5.59
N ASN A 117 -27.43 0.00 4.40
CA ASN A 117 -28.59 -0.80 4.02
C ASN A 117 -28.21 -2.20 3.53
N MET A 118 -26.95 -2.40 3.13
CA MET A 118 -26.44 -3.70 2.72
C MET A 118 -25.85 -4.47 3.91
N SER A 119 -26.31 -5.71 4.11
CA SER A 119 -25.75 -6.57 5.14
C SER A 119 -24.31 -6.98 4.82
N SER A 120 -23.53 -7.27 5.86
CA SER A 120 -22.14 -7.74 5.69
C SER A 120 -22.04 -9.00 4.82
N LYS A 121 -23.05 -9.89 4.89
CA LYS A 121 -23.12 -11.11 4.07
C LYS A 121 -23.33 -10.82 2.59
N GLU A 122 -24.20 -9.86 2.26
CA GLU A 122 -24.44 -9.47 0.87
C GLU A 122 -23.19 -8.83 0.26
N LYS A 123 -22.53 -7.94 1.01
CA LYS A 123 -21.23 -7.35 0.61
C LYS A 123 -20.17 -8.43 0.37
N GLU A 124 -20.08 -9.41 1.26
CA GLU A 124 -19.13 -10.53 1.14
C GLU A 124 -19.42 -11.41 -0.08
N GLN A 125 -20.69 -11.73 -0.37
CA GLN A 125 -21.08 -12.56 -1.51
C GLN A 125 -20.77 -11.91 -2.85
N MET A 126 -20.98 -10.60 -2.98
CA MET A 126 -20.64 -9.84 -4.19
C MET A 126 -19.13 -9.80 -4.41
N LEU A 127 -18.35 -9.52 -3.34
CA LEU A 127 -16.89 -9.61 -3.38
C LEU A 127 -16.42 -11.00 -3.80
N TYR A 128 -17.12 -12.07 -3.42
CA TYR A 128 -16.72 -13.44 -3.75
C TYR A 128 -16.95 -13.86 -5.20
N ASN A 129 -17.97 -13.31 -5.87
CA ASN A 129 -18.46 -13.85 -7.13
C ASN A 129 -18.28 -12.94 -8.34
N CYS A 130 -18.13 -11.64 -8.14
CA CYS A 130 -18.26 -10.64 -9.21
C CYS A 130 -16.93 -10.01 -9.64
N TYR A 131 -15.82 -10.76 -9.74
CA TYR A 131 -14.53 -10.23 -10.17
C TYR A 131 -13.87 -11.05 -11.29
N ASP A 132 -12.99 -10.42 -12.08
CA ASP A 132 -12.16 -11.11 -13.07
C ASP A 132 -11.16 -12.06 -12.38
N LYS A 133 -11.48 -13.36 -12.40
CA LYS A 133 -10.70 -14.41 -11.74
C LYS A 133 -9.34 -14.62 -12.39
N ASP A 134 -9.22 -14.46 -13.71
CA ASP A 134 -7.98 -14.70 -14.43
C ASP A 134 -6.99 -13.56 -14.20
N ALA A 135 -7.47 -12.32 -14.26
CA ALA A 135 -6.67 -11.14 -13.92
C ALA A 135 -6.23 -11.17 -12.45
N PHE A 136 -7.14 -11.51 -11.53
CA PHE A 136 -6.80 -11.63 -10.11
C PHE A 136 -5.78 -12.75 -9.85
N LYS A 137 -5.94 -13.92 -10.48
CA LYS A 137 -5.00 -15.04 -10.36
C LYS A 137 -3.61 -14.67 -10.86
N LYS A 138 -3.52 -13.86 -11.93
CA LYS A 138 -2.25 -13.34 -12.43
C LYS A 138 -1.56 -12.45 -11.39
N ILE A 139 -2.26 -11.47 -10.81
CA ILE A 139 -1.69 -10.62 -9.76
C ILE A 139 -1.25 -11.42 -8.53
N CYS A 140 -2.06 -12.39 -8.08
CA CYS A 140 -1.65 -13.29 -6.99
C CYS A 140 -0.34 -14.00 -7.30
N ARG A 141 -0.21 -14.55 -8.52
CA ARG A 141 1.01 -15.23 -8.96
C ARG A 141 2.20 -14.27 -8.95
N ASP A 142 2.06 -13.09 -9.53
CA ASP A 142 3.16 -12.13 -9.70
C ASP A 142 3.66 -11.62 -8.34
N LEU A 143 2.74 -11.32 -7.41
CA LEU A 143 3.09 -10.95 -6.03
C LEU A 143 3.76 -12.09 -5.27
N ILE A 144 3.24 -13.32 -5.34
CA ILE A 144 3.86 -14.48 -4.66
C ILE A 144 5.28 -14.72 -5.20
N LEU A 145 5.48 -14.62 -6.52
CA LEU A 145 6.80 -14.75 -7.12
C LEU A 145 7.76 -13.65 -6.66
N HIS A 146 7.28 -12.40 -6.57
CA HIS A 146 8.06 -11.29 -6.03
C HIS A 146 8.48 -11.56 -4.58
N LEU A 147 7.57 -11.98 -3.70
CA LEU A 147 7.87 -12.27 -2.30
C LEU A 147 8.88 -13.41 -2.17
N ASN A 148 8.72 -14.47 -2.95
CA ASN A 148 9.62 -15.63 -2.96
C ASN A 148 11.03 -15.24 -3.44
N LYS A 149 11.12 -14.48 -4.55
CA LYS A 149 12.41 -14.03 -5.10
C LYS A 149 13.21 -13.16 -4.13
N ASN A 150 12.52 -12.41 -3.27
CA ASN A 150 13.13 -11.50 -2.31
C ASN A 150 13.21 -12.06 -0.88
N ASP A 151 12.89 -13.35 -0.66
CA ASP A 151 12.95 -14.00 0.66
C ASP A 151 12.06 -13.30 1.72
N TYR A 152 10.84 -12.95 1.32
CA TYR A 152 9.82 -12.35 2.19
C TYR A 152 8.74 -13.35 2.65
N LEU A 153 8.77 -14.60 2.18
CA LEU A 153 7.85 -15.67 2.57
C LEU A 153 8.32 -16.43 3.81
#